data_AF-A0A352CCA7-F1
#
_entry.id   AF-A0A352CCA7-F1
#
_cell.length_a   1.000
_cell.length_b   1.000
_cell.length_c   1.000
_cell.angle_alpha   90.00
_cell.angle_beta   90.00
_cell.angle_gamma   90.00
#
_symmetry.space_group_name_H-M   'P 1'
#
loop_
_entity.id
_entity.type
_entity.pdbx_description
1 polymer ?
#
loop_
_entity_poly.entity_id
_entity_poly.type
_entity_poly.pdbx_seq_one_letter_code
_entity_poly.pdbx_strand_id
1 'polypeptide(L)'
;LRHIIYKAADAPWRRAKRNLGLMMREGLLKENIDGEALEWAYNRLRGRPEQRRILMVISDGAPVDESTQSANSGSYLDWHLRSVIAQIEAAPDVELIAIGIGHDVTRYYRRAVTIIDAEQLGGAMTQQLAELFEDPAGKAAPRRSGR
;
A
#
# COMPACT_ATOMS: atom_id res chain seq x y z
N LEU A 1 -18.58 -4.29 -0.05
CA LEU A 1 -17.14 -4.54 -0.28
C LEU A 1 -16.71 -5.81 0.45
N ARG A 2 -15.79 -6.59 -0.14
CA ARG A 2 -15.23 -7.81 0.48
C ARG A 2 -13.72 -7.67 0.54
N HIS A 3 -13.15 -7.81 1.73
CA HIS A 3 -11.69 -7.78 1.93
C HIS A 3 -11.16 -9.19 2.15
N ILE A 4 -10.14 -9.57 1.39
CA ILE A 4 -9.54 -10.91 1.45
C ILE A 4 -8.18 -10.81 2.15
N ILE A 5 -8.01 -11.60 3.21
CA ILE A 5 -6.73 -11.72 3.91
C ILE A 5 -6.10 -13.07 3.53
N TYR A 6 -5.07 -13.05 2.69
CA TYR A 6 -4.33 -14.26 2.34
C TYR A 6 -3.50 -14.77 3.53
N LYS A 7 -2.86 -13.85 4.27
CA LYS A 7 -2.10 -14.15 5.49
C LYS A 7 -2.30 -13.05 6.53
N ALA A 8 -2.77 -13.39 7.73
CA ALA A 8 -2.78 -12.46 8.86
C ALA A 8 -1.35 -12.25 9.41
N ALA A 9 -1.12 -11.12 10.11
CA ALA A 9 0.19 -10.78 10.68
C ALA A 9 0.73 -11.93 11.56
N ASP A 10 -0.10 -12.39 12.51
CA ASP A 10 0.25 -13.42 13.50
C ASP A 10 0.19 -14.86 12.95
N ALA A 11 -0.25 -15.04 11.69
CA ALA A 11 -0.35 -16.37 11.10
C ALA A 11 1.04 -16.85 10.59
N PRO A 12 1.54 -18.02 11.01
CA PRO A 12 2.83 -18.52 10.52
C PRO A 12 2.75 -18.89 9.04
N TRP A 13 3.86 -18.71 8.31
CA TRP A 13 3.99 -19.02 6.88
C TRP A 13 3.44 -20.40 6.50
N ARG A 14 3.79 -21.43 7.30
CA ARG A 14 3.38 -22.82 7.07
C ARG A 14 1.86 -22.98 6.93
N ARG A 15 1.06 -22.16 7.61
CA ARG A 15 -0.41 -22.21 7.54
C ARG A 15 -0.98 -21.39 6.38
N ALA A 16 -0.30 -20.31 5.98
CA ALA A 16 -0.81 -19.38 4.97
C ALA A 16 -0.29 -19.65 3.54
N LYS A 17 0.72 -20.52 3.37
CA LYS A 17 1.33 -20.82 2.05
C LYS A 17 0.31 -21.17 0.97
N ARG A 18 -0.69 -22.00 1.30
CA ARG A 18 -1.75 -22.38 0.35
C ARG A 18 -2.64 -21.19 -0.03
N ASN A 19 -2.92 -20.30 0.92
CA ASN A 19 -3.76 -19.12 0.69
C ASN A 19 -3.07 -18.15 -0.27
N LEU A 20 -1.77 -17.93 -0.13
CA LEU A 20 -1.02 -17.03 -1.03
C LEU A 20 -1.02 -17.55 -2.47
N GLY A 21 -1.01 -18.87 -2.68
CA GLY A 21 -1.20 -19.45 -4.01
C GLY A 21 -2.56 -19.13 -4.63
N LEU A 22 -3.60 -18.86 -3.82
CA LEU A 22 -4.92 -18.44 -4.31
C LEU A 22 -4.91 -17.00 -4.86
N MET A 23 -3.93 -16.18 -4.50
CA MET A 23 -3.75 -14.85 -5.10
C MET A 23 -3.46 -14.93 -6.60
N MET A 24 -2.80 -16.01 -7.03
CA MET A 24 -2.45 -16.26 -8.43
C MET A 24 -3.58 -16.94 -9.23
N ARG A 25 -4.73 -17.23 -8.59
CA ARG A 25 -5.83 -17.94 -9.24
C ARG A 25 -6.66 -16.96 -10.07
N GLU A 26 -6.72 -17.21 -11.38
CA GLU A 26 -7.54 -16.44 -12.31
C GLU A 26 -9.03 -16.43 -11.87
N GLY A 27 -9.67 -15.26 -12.01
CA GLY A 27 -11.10 -15.07 -11.78
C GLY A 27 -11.51 -14.81 -10.33
N LEU A 28 -10.57 -14.74 -9.37
CA LEU A 28 -10.90 -14.40 -7.98
C LEU A 28 -11.11 -12.90 -7.76
N LEU A 29 -10.45 -12.06 -8.57
CA LEU A 29 -10.46 -10.60 -8.50
C LEU A 29 -10.48 -10.05 -9.93
N LYS A 30 -11.52 -9.29 -10.29
CA LYS A 30 -11.63 -8.60 -11.59
C LYS A 30 -11.86 -7.09 -11.45
N GLU A 31 -12.35 -6.65 -10.31
CA GLU A 31 -12.69 -5.25 -10.05
C GLU A 31 -12.20 -4.89 -8.64
N ASN A 32 -11.33 -3.89 -8.55
CA ASN A 32 -10.73 -3.44 -7.30
C ASN A 32 -10.94 -1.92 -7.16
N ILE A 33 -11.34 -1.49 -5.96
CA ILE A 33 -11.40 -0.08 -5.59
C ILE A 33 -10.21 0.20 -4.67
N ASP A 34 -9.07 0.57 -5.27
CA ASP A 34 -7.79 0.70 -4.56
C ASP A 34 -7.85 1.65 -3.36
N GLY A 35 -8.59 2.76 -3.47
CA GLY A 35 -8.80 3.71 -2.37
C GLY A 35 -9.43 3.04 -1.14
N GLU A 36 -10.51 2.27 -1.33
CA GLU A 36 -11.19 1.54 -0.25
C GLU A 36 -10.30 0.45 0.35
N ALA A 37 -9.56 -0.26 -0.51
CA ALA A 37 -8.62 -1.28 -0.07
C ALA A 37 -7.51 -0.68 0.79
N LEU A 38 -7.01 0.49 0.40
CA LEU A 38 -5.95 1.21 1.11
C LEU A 38 -6.45 1.75 2.47
N GLU A 39 -7.62 2.37 2.50
CA GLU A 39 -8.24 2.85 3.74
C GLU A 39 -8.51 1.69 4.72
N TRP A 40 -9.03 0.58 4.22
CA TRP A 40 -9.27 -0.60 5.05
C TRP A 40 -7.96 -1.19 5.61
N ALA A 41 -6.92 -1.30 4.78
CA ALA A 41 -5.63 -1.81 5.20
C ALA A 41 -4.97 -0.87 6.23
N TYR A 42 -5.06 0.45 6.03
CA TYR A 42 -4.58 1.48 6.95
C TYR A 42 -5.28 1.34 8.32
N ASN A 43 -6.61 1.35 8.37
CA ASN A 43 -7.37 1.22 9.61
C ASN A 43 -7.06 -0.09 10.35
N ARG A 44 -6.92 -1.20 9.62
CA ARG A 44 -6.53 -2.49 10.19
C ARG A 44 -5.12 -2.47 10.77
N LEU A 45 -4.18 -1.80 10.09
CA LEU A 45 -2.80 -1.66 10.56
C LEU A 45 -2.70 -0.74 11.78
N ARG A 46 -3.49 0.33 11.86
CA ARG A 46 -3.51 1.23 13.03
C ARG A 46 -3.93 0.54 14.32
N GLY A 47 -4.79 -0.47 14.22
CA GLY A 47 -5.24 -1.28 15.37
C GLY A 47 -4.17 -2.21 15.94
N ARG A 48 -2.97 -2.25 15.33
CA ARG A 48 -1.87 -3.13 15.75
C ARG A 48 -1.01 -2.50 16.87
N PRO A 49 -0.51 -3.30 17.83
CA PRO A 49 0.30 -2.81 18.95
C PRO A 49 1.74 -2.40 18.56
N GLU A 50 2.21 -2.78 17.36
CA GLU A 50 3.55 -2.48 16.88
C GLU A 50 3.80 -0.96 16.82
N GLN A 51 4.96 -0.53 17.32
CA GLN A 51 5.36 0.89 17.39
C GLN A 51 5.55 1.51 16.01
N ARG A 52 6.20 0.77 15.11
CA ARG A 52 6.46 1.19 13.74
C ARG A 52 5.54 0.42 12.80
N ARG A 53 4.79 1.15 11.98
CA ARG A 53 3.75 0.60 11.13
C ARG A 53 4.01 1.05 9.70
N ILE A 54 4.26 0.10 8.82
CA ILE A 54 4.55 0.35 7.41
C ILE A 54 3.44 -0.30 6.60
N LEU A 55 2.76 0.50 5.78
CA LEU A 55 1.80 0.04 4.79
C LEU A 55 2.49 0.03 3.43
N MET A 56 2.75 -1.17 2.90
CA MET A 56 3.35 -1.36 1.58
C MET A 56 2.28 -1.78 0.57
N VAL A 57 2.14 -1.00 -0.50
CA VAL A 57 1.27 -1.30 -1.63
C VAL A 57 2.10 -1.95 -2.73
N ILE A 58 1.62 -3.06 -3.29
CA ILE A 58 2.19 -3.69 -4.48
C ILE A 58 1.07 -3.74 -5.51
N SER A 59 1.23 -3.05 -6.64
CA SER A 59 0.20 -2.96 -7.68
C SER A 59 0.81 -3.16 -9.06
N ASP A 60 0.12 -3.92 -9.91
CA ASP A 60 0.44 -4.14 -11.32
C ASP A 60 -0.40 -3.27 -12.28
N GLY A 61 -1.21 -2.34 -11.75
CA GLY A 61 -2.07 -1.49 -12.57
C GLY A 61 -2.57 -0.20 -11.92
N ALA A 62 -3.36 0.56 -12.70
CA ALA A 62 -4.11 1.73 -12.25
C ALA A 62 -5.46 1.30 -11.63
N PRO A 63 -6.12 2.15 -10.81
CA PRO A 63 -7.43 1.84 -10.27
C PRO A 63 -8.47 1.70 -11.39
N VAL A 64 -8.93 0.48 -11.62
CA VAL A 64 -9.93 0.17 -12.66
C VAL A 64 -11.00 -0.75 -12.05
N ASP A 65 -12.20 -0.18 -11.91
CA ASP A 65 -13.45 -0.89 -11.62
C ASP A 65 -14.42 -0.46 -12.72
N GLU A 66 -14.76 -1.38 -13.63
CA GLU A 66 -15.51 -1.08 -14.86
C GLU A 66 -16.91 -0.58 -14.52
N SER A 67 -17.55 -1.19 -13.52
CA SER A 67 -18.89 -0.79 -13.07
C SER A 67 -18.90 0.65 -12.52
N THR A 68 -17.92 1.02 -11.70
CA THR A 68 -17.79 2.34 -11.11
C THR A 68 -17.44 3.39 -12.16
N GLN A 69 -16.55 3.07 -13.11
CA GLN A 69 -16.23 3.96 -14.22
C GLN A 69 -17.41 4.20 -15.16
N SER A 70 -18.27 3.19 -15.37
CA SER A 70 -19.45 3.33 -16.23
C SER A 70 -20.54 4.24 -15.63
N ALA A 71 -20.65 4.27 -14.31
CA ALA A 71 -21.67 5.02 -13.58
C ALA A 71 -21.23 6.43 -13.13
N ASN A 72 -19.94 6.74 -13.21
CA ASN A 72 -19.36 7.98 -12.69
C ASN A 72 -18.47 8.67 -13.73
N SER A 73 -17.97 9.86 -13.43
CA SER A 73 -16.93 10.47 -14.26
C SER A 73 -15.67 9.59 -14.28
N GLY A 74 -15.02 9.46 -15.43
CA GLY A 74 -13.84 8.59 -15.60
C GLY A 74 -12.65 8.90 -14.66
N SER A 75 -12.63 10.06 -14.02
CA SER A 75 -11.62 10.46 -13.03
C SER A 75 -11.98 10.12 -11.57
N TYR A 76 -13.19 9.63 -11.29
CA TYR A 76 -13.70 9.45 -9.92
C TYR A 76 -12.78 8.58 -9.05
N LEU A 77 -12.38 7.42 -9.56
CA LEU A 77 -11.49 6.50 -8.85
C LEU A 77 -10.07 7.07 -8.67
N ASP A 78 -9.58 7.84 -9.64
CA ASP A 78 -8.28 8.52 -9.55
C ASP A 78 -8.28 9.57 -8.43
N TRP A 79 -9.31 10.43 -8.42
CA TRP A 79 -9.51 11.42 -7.35
C TRP A 79 -9.67 10.78 -5.99
N HIS A 80 -10.46 9.71 -5.91
CA HIS A 80 -10.65 8.96 -4.67
C HIS A 80 -9.33 8.39 -4.14
N LEU A 81 -8.57 7.69 -4.99
CA LEU A 81 -7.28 7.13 -4.62
C LEU A 81 -6.31 8.22 -4.14
N ARG A 82 -6.20 9.34 -4.86
CA ARG A 82 -5.36 10.48 -4.45
C ARG A 82 -5.75 11.05 -3.11
N SER A 83 -7.05 11.20 -2.87
CA SER A 83 -7.58 11.70 -1.59
C SER A 83 -7.20 10.77 -0.44
N VAL A 84 -7.41 9.46 -0.59
CA VAL A 84 -7.08 8.47 0.45
C VAL A 84 -5.56 8.44 0.72
N ILE A 85 -4.74 8.44 -0.32
CA ILE A 85 -3.28 8.47 -0.17
C ILE A 85 -2.85 9.74 0.59
N ALA A 86 -3.35 10.90 0.20
CA ALA A 86 -3.01 12.16 0.85
C ALA A 86 -3.40 12.17 2.34
N GLN A 87 -4.55 11.57 2.69
CA GLN A 87 -4.98 11.43 4.08
C GLN A 87 -4.04 10.54 4.89
N ILE A 88 -3.61 9.41 4.32
CA ILE A 88 -2.69 8.47 4.98
C ILE A 88 -1.30 9.08 5.12
N GLU A 89 -0.77 9.71 4.07
CA GLU A 89 0.56 10.34 4.11
C GLU A 89 0.62 11.55 5.06
N ALA A 90 -0.51 12.22 5.31
CA ALA A 90 -0.60 13.28 6.30
C ALA A 90 -0.60 12.75 7.76
N ALA A 91 -0.91 11.47 7.96
CA ALA A 91 -0.93 10.86 9.28
C ALA A 91 0.48 10.37 9.68
N PRO A 92 1.01 10.76 10.85
CA PRO A 92 2.38 10.40 11.25
C PRO A 92 2.51 8.97 11.80
N ASP A 93 1.41 8.23 11.95
CA ASP A 93 1.39 6.95 12.65
C ASP A 93 1.56 5.72 11.75
N VAL A 94 1.56 5.90 10.43
CA VAL A 94 1.82 4.85 9.45
C VAL A 94 2.66 5.41 8.30
N GLU A 95 3.72 4.70 7.95
CA GLU A 95 4.55 4.99 6.78
C GLU A 95 3.96 4.29 5.56
N LEU A 96 3.61 5.04 4.53
CA LEU A 96 3.08 4.51 3.27
C LEU A 96 4.19 4.43 2.21
N ILE A 97 4.35 3.24 1.61
CA ILE A 97 5.26 2.99 0.50
C ILE A 97 4.57 2.17 -0.60
N ALA A 98 5.02 2.31 -1.85
CA ALA A 98 4.42 1.58 -2.97
C ALA A 98 5.46 0.98 -3.94
N ILE A 99 5.14 -0.17 -4.51
CA ILE A 99 5.89 -0.83 -5.59
C ILE A 99 4.92 -1.05 -6.76
N GLY A 100 5.21 -0.40 -7.89
CA GLY A 100 4.49 -0.62 -9.14
C GLY A 100 5.18 -1.70 -9.97
N ILE A 101 4.45 -2.69 -10.48
CA ILE A 101 4.98 -3.73 -11.38
C ILE A 101 4.48 -3.44 -12.78
N GLY A 102 5.39 -3.08 -13.70
CA GLY A 102 5.04 -2.73 -15.08
C GLY A 102 4.22 -1.43 -15.22
N HIS A 103 3.94 -0.74 -14.12
CA HIS A 103 3.10 0.46 -14.08
C HIS A 103 3.67 1.52 -13.15
N ASP A 104 3.63 2.78 -13.59
CA ASP A 104 4.15 3.90 -12.81
C ASP A 104 3.17 4.34 -11.72
N VAL A 105 3.49 3.98 -10.48
CA VAL A 105 2.75 4.36 -9.26
C VAL A 105 3.30 5.60 -8.57
N THR A 106 4.44 6.16 -9.04
CA THR A 106 5.08 7.35 -8.43
C THR A 106 4.22 8.62 -8.58
N ARG A 107 3.27 8.61 -9.52
CA ARG A 107 2.27 9.68 -9.71
C ARG A 107 1.23 9.78 -8.57
N TYR A 108 1.16 8.76 -7.71
CA TYR A 108 0.21 8.68 -6.61
C TYR A 108 0.89 8.72 -5.24
N TYR A 109 1.97 7.94 -5.06
CA TYR A 109 2.61 7.74 -3.77
C TYR A 109 3.94 8.49 -3.70
N ARG A 110 4.19 9.17 -2.58
CA ARG A 110 5.43 9.95 -2.37
C ARG A 110 6.67 9.07 -2.28
N ARG A 111 6.55 7.90 -1.65
CA ARG A 111 7.62 6.90 -1.50
C ARG A 111 7.27 5.68 -2.36
N ALA A 112 7.81 5.64 -3.57
CA ALA A 112 7.47 4.60 -4.52
C ALA A 112 8.62 4.22 -5.44
N VAL A 113 8.61 2.96 -5.87
CA VAL A 113 9.48 2.43 -6.92
C VAL A 113 8.65 1.69 -7.95
N THR A 114 9.07 1.74 -9.20
CA THR A 114 8.48 0.97 -10.30
C THR A 114 9.49 -0.06 -10.76
N ILE A 115 9.09 -1.33 -10.79
CA ILE A 115 9.87 -2.44 -11.33
C ILE A 115 9.23 -2.93 -12.63
N ILE A 116 10.03 -3.59 -13.46
CA ILE A 116 9.55 -4.05 -14.78
C ILE A 116 8.69 -5.31 -14.64
N ASP A 117 9.11 -6.23 -13.77
CA ASP A 117 8.51 -7.55 -13.59
C ASP A 117 8.53 -7.98 -12.12
N ALA A 118 7.82 -9.07 -11.82
CA ALA A 118 7.69 -9.60 -10.46
C ALA A 118 8.98 -10.25 -9.93
N GLU A 119 9.95 -10.60 -10.78
CA GLU A 119 11.20 -11.23 -10.35
C GLU A 119 12.06 -10.24 -9.54
N GLN A 120 11.93 -8.94 -9.85
CA GLN A 120 12.61 -7.85 -9.16
C GLN A 120 11.97 -7.48 -7.80
N LEU A 121 10.76 -7.99 -7.52
CA LEU A 121 9.96 -7.57 -6.36
C LEU A 121 10.70 -7.78 -5.03
N GLY A 122 11.37 -8.93 -4.86
CA GLY A 122 12.09 -9.23 -3.61
C GLY A 122 13.22 -8.24 -3.32
N GLY A 123 13.95 -7.82 -4.36
CA GLY A 123 15.00 -6.81 -4.26
C GLY A 123 14.42 -5.43 -3.92
N ALA A 124 13.40 -5.01 -4.67
CA ALA A 124 12.72 -3.72 -4.47
C ALA A 124 12.11 -3.61 -3.06
N MET A 125 11.45 -4.65 -2.55
CA MET A 125 10.91 -4.67 -1.18
C MET A 125 12.01 -4.49 -0.14
N THR A 126 13.14 -5.18 -0.29
CA THR A 126 14.27 -5.10 0.65
C THR A 126 14.87 -3.70 0.64
N GLN A 127 15.07 -3.12 -0.55
CA GLN A 127 15.62 -1.78 -0.70
C GLN A 127 14.69 -0.71 -0.11
N GLN A 128 13.40 -0.75 -0.41
CA GLN A 128 12.44 0.21 0.15
C GLN A 128 12.39 0.16 1.67
N LEU A 129 12.43 -1.06 2.25
CA LEU A 129 12.52 -1.20 3.70
C LEU A 129 13.84 -0.65 4.25
N ALA A 130 14.98 -0.89 3.60
CA ALA A 130 16.27 -0.35 4.01
C ALA A 130 16.29 1.19 4.01
N GLU A 131 15.77 1.81 2.95
CA GLU A 131 15.63 3.27 2.84
C GLU A 131 14.80 3.85 4.00
N LEU A 132 13.73 3.15 4.42
CA LEU A 132 12.96 3.54 5.60
C LEU A 132 13.77 3.50 6.90
N PHE A 133 14.73 2.59 7.05
CA PHE A 133 15.59 2.53 8.26
C PHE A 133 16.73 3.55 8.24
N GLU A 134 17.17 3.97 7.06
CA GLU A 134 18.23 4.97 6.90
C GLU A 134 17.73 6.41 7.06
N ASP A 135 16.46 6.68 6.74
CA ASP A 135 15.83 7.98 6.88
C ASP A 135 15.52 8.31 8.36
N PRO A 136 16.29 9.19 9.03
CA PRO A 136 16.18 9.43 10.47
C PRO A 136 15.06 10.43 10.77
N ALA A 137 13.87 10.26 10.17
CA ALA A 137 12.67 11.03 10.51
C ALA A 137 12.12 10.72 11.93
N GLY A 138 12.90 10.01 12.75
CA GLY A 138 12.79 9.90 14.20
C GLY A 138 13.72 10.85 14.99
N LYS A 139 14.47 11.76 14.37
CA LYS A 139 15.09 12.86 15.12
C LYS A 139 14.04 13.94 15.36
N ALA A 140 13.47 13.90 16.56
CA ALA A 140 12.64 14.96 17.13
C ALA A 140 13.12 16.34 16.67
N ALA A 141 12.19 17.12 16.12
CA ALA A 141 12.43 18.52 15.78
C ALA A 141 13.17 19.21 16.95
N PRO A 142 14.21 20.02 16.68
CA PRO A 142 14.94 20.68 17.74
C PRO A 142 13.94 21.50 18.56
N ARG A 143 13.80 21.15 19.85
CA ARG A 143 13.08 21.99 20.81
C ARG A 143 13.72 23.37 20.70
N ARG A 144 12.97 24.34 20.16
CA ARG A 144 13.40 25.75 20.09
C ARG A 144 13.75 26.17 21.52
N SER A 145 15.04 26.31 21.80
CA SER A 145 15.55 27.01 22.96
C SER A 145 15.56 28.51 22.65
N GLY A 146 14.93 29.28 23.54
CA GLY A 146 14.99 30.74 23.58
C GLY A 146 13.99 31.43 22.65
N ARG A 147 13.17 32.38 23.12
CA ARG A 147 13.38 33.38 24.18
C ARG A 147 12.07 33.64 24.92
#